data_AF-A0A1I0AQP9-F1
#
_entry.id   AF-A0A1I0AQP9-F1
#
_cell.length_a   1.000
_cell.length_b   1.000
_cell.length_c   1.000
_cell.angle_alpha   90.00
_cell.angle_beta   90.00
_cell.angle_gamma   90.00
#
_symmetry.space_group_name_H-M   'P 1'
#
loop_
_entity.id
_entity.type
_entity.pdbx_description
1 polymer ?
#
loop_
_entity_poly.entity_id
_entity_poly.type
_entity_poly.pdbx_seq_one_letter_code
_entity_poly.pdbx_strand_id
1 'polypeptide(L)'
;MRVLLLDDIDVSRALAQHLRKLREAKKLSREALAARSTVPASTIKKFELTGKISLRQLLLLWQCLDDLNRLFALTQPEKYTDLNIPKTIEDVLGDEF
;
A
#
# COMPACT_ATOMS: atom_id res chain seq x y z
N MET A 1 7.96 -28.36 -12.20
CA MET A 1 7.89 -26.88 -12.07
C MET A 1 6.73 -26.53 -11.17
N ARG A 2 6.97 -25.99 -9.96
CA ARG A 2 5.91 -25.31 -9.20
C ARG A 2 5.83 -23.89 -9.74
N VAL A 3 4.75 -23.57 -10.44
CA VAL A 3 4.42 -22.17 -10.70
C VAL A 3 3.93 -21.61 -9.38
N LEU A 4 4.74 -20.77 -8.73
CA LEU A 4 4.31 -19.94 -7.59
C LEU A 4 3.46 -18.82 -8.19
N LEU A 5 2.18 -19.11 -8.44
CA LEU A 5 1.20 -18.10 -8.81
C LEU A 5 0.88 -17.30 -7.56
N LEU A 6 1.18 -16.01 -7.59
CA LEU A 6 0.74 -15.07 -6.58
C LEU A 6 -0.80 -15.07 -6.57
N ASP A 7 -1.39 -15.42 -5.44
CA ASP A 7 -2.85 -15.48 -5.28
C ASP A 7 -3.41 -14.35 -4.41
N ASP A 8 -4.72 -14.34 -4.21
CA ASP A 8 -5.40 -13.33 -3.40
C ASP A 8 -4.96 -13.39 -1.92
N ILE A 9 -4.61 -14.57 -1.41
CA ILE A 9 -4.17 -14.78 -0.03
C ILE A 9 -2.79 -14.18 0.16
N ASP A 10 -1.87 -14.40 -0.78
CA ASP A 10 -0.52 -13.84 -0.78
C ASP A 10 -0.56 -12.31 -0.77
N VAL A 11 -1.33 -11.71 -1.69
CA VAL A 11 -1.47 -10.25 -1.78
C VAL A 11 -2.12 -9.70 -0.51
N SER A 12 -3.19 -10.32 -0.02
CA SER A 12 -3.89 -9.87 1.20
C SER A 12 -2.98 -9.91 2.43
N ARG A 13 -2.17 -10.95 2.57
CA ARG A 13 -1.18 -11.07 3.66
C ARG A 13 -0.07 -10.06 3.53
N ALA A 14 0.44 -9.84 2.31
CA ALA A 14 1.49 -8.85 2.07
C ALA A 14 1.01 -7.43 2.44
N LEU A 15 -0.21 -7.05 2.04
CA LEU A 15 -0.82 -5.77 2.40
C LEU A 15 -1.01 -5.63 3.92
N ALA A 16 -1.50 -6.67 4.59
CA ALA A 16 -1.67 -6.67 6.04
C ALA A 16 -0.35 -6.52 6.78
N GLN A 17 0.69 -7.23 6.35
CA GLN A 17 2.04 -7.11 6.93
C GLN A 17 2.64 -5.72 6.69
N HIS A 18 2.48 -5.16 5.48
CA HIS A 18 2.95 -3.81 5.14
C HIS A 18 2.32 -2.75 6.05
N LEU A 19 0.99 -2.70 6.12
CA LEU A 19 0.29 -1.72 6.95
C LEU A 19 0.57 -1.94 8.45
N ARG A 20 0.69 -3.19 8.90
CA ARG A 20 1.09 -3.47 10.29
C ARG A 20 2.45 -2.89 10.62
N LYS A 21 3.46 -3.10 9.76
CA LYS A 21 4.81 -2.55 9.95
C LYS A 21 4.78 -1.03 10.02
N LEU A 22 4.03 -0.36 9.13
CA LEU A 22 3.88 1.09 9.18
C LEU A 22 3.21 1.58 10.45
N ARG A 23 2.16 0.89 10.93
CA ARG A 23 1.52 1.22 12.20
C ARG A 23 2.50 1.12 13.37
N GLU A 24 3.26 0.04 13.44
CA GLU A 24 4.25 -0.21 14.49
C GLU A 24 5.40 0.80 14.43
N ALA A 25 5.89 1.15 13.24
CA ALA A 25 6.90 2.20 13.03
C ALA A 25 6.42 3.58 13.51
N LYS A 26 5.13 3.90 13.31
CA LYS A 26 4.48 5.11 13.85
C LYS A 26 4.12 5.01 15.34
N LYS A 27 4.46 3.91 16.03
CA LYS A 27 4.14 3.63 17.44
C LYS A 27 2.65 3.73 17.78
N LEU A 28 1.77 3.42 16.82
CA LEU A 28 0.33 3.46 17.02
C LEU A 28 -0.17 2.11 17.53
N SER A 29 -0.92 2.11 18.64
CA SER A 29 -1.73 0.94 19.00
C SER A 29 -2.86 0.73 18.01
N ARG A 30 -3.56 -0.41 18.08
CA ARG A 30 -4.73 -0.66 17.24
C ARG A 30 -5.86 0.31 17.59
N GLU A 31 -6.00 0.65 18.87
CA GLU A 31 -6.97 1.60 19.41
C GLU A 31 -6.66 3.01 18.92
N ALA A 32 -5.39 3.41 18.93
CA ALA A 32 -4.96 4.72 18.41
C ALA A 32 -5.19 4.84 16.89
N LEU A 33 -4.93 3.77 16.13
CA LEU A 33 -5.25 3.75 14.70
C LEU A 33 -6.76 3.71 14.46
N ALA A 34 -7.53 3.00 15.29
CA ALA A 34 -8.98 2.95 15.19
C ALA A 34 -9.61 4.33 15.36
N ALA A 35 -9.15 5.11 16.34
CA ALA A 35 -9.58 6.49 16.56
C ALA A 35 -9.34 7.40 15.34
N ARG A 36 -8.22 7.20 14.63
CA ARG A 36 -7.85 8.01 13.44
C ARG A 36 -8.57 7.58 12.17
N SER A 37 -8.67 6.28 11.95
CA SER A 37 -9.20 5.68 10.71
C SER A 37 -10.70 5.45 10.75
N THR A 38 -11.34 5.51 11.91
CA THR A 38 -12.72 5.08 12.19
C THR A 38 -12.97 3.58 11.95
N VAL A 39 -11.92 2.78 11.72
CA VAL A 39 -12.00 1.33 11.60
C VAL A 39 -11.85 0.70 12.99
N PRO A 40 -12.78 -0.14 13.46
CA PRO A 40 -12.70 -0.72 14.81
C PRO A 40 -11.39 -1.48 15.05
N ALA A 41 -10.84 -1.38 16.28
CA ALA A 41 -9.59 -2.06 16.65
C ALA A 41 -9.67 -3.59 16.50
N SER A 42 -10.85 -4.18 16.71
CA SER A 42 -11.13 -5.61 16.46
C SER A 42 -10.99 -5.98 14.97
N THR A 43 -11.46 -5.11 14.08
CA THR A 43 -11.31 -5.25 12.63
C THR A 43 -9.85 -5.11 12.21
N ILE A 44 -9.13 -4.12 12.76
CA ILE A 44 -7.67 -3.96 12.52
C ILE A 44 -6.93 -5.22 12.97
N LYS A 45 -7.21 -5.73 14.17
CA LYS A 45 -6.61 -6.98 14.67
C LYS A 45 -6.89 -8.16 13.73
N LYS A 46 -8.14 -8.34 13.29
CA LYS A 46 -8.51 -9.41 12.36
C LYS A 46 -7.75 -9.28 11.04
N PHE A 47 -7.70 -8.09 10.46
CA PHE A 47 -6.98 -7.82 9.23
C PHE A 47 -5.49 -8.14 9.36
N GLU A 48 -4.82 -7.63 10.39
CA GLU A 48 -3.39 -7.86 10.59
C GLU A 48 -3.01 -9.34 10.82
N LEU A 49 -3.92 -10.13 11.40
CA LEU A 49 -3.69 -11.56 11.65
C LEU A 49 -4.07 -12.45 10.46
N THR A 50 -5.10 -12.07 9.70
CA THR A 50 -5.72 -12.96 8.70
C THR A 50 -5.59 -12.48 7.26
N GLY A 51 -5.22 -11.22 7.03
CA GLY A 51 -5.27 -10.56 5.73
C GLY A 51 -6.67 -10.11 5.29
N LYS A 52 -7.73 -10.45 6.03
CA LYS A 52 -9.12 -10.24 5.59
C LYS A 52 -9.70 -8.92 6.09
N ILE A 53 -10.14 -8.07 5.16
CA ILE A 53 -10.83 -6.80 5.41
C ILE A 53 -11.65 -6.39 4.18
N SER A 54 -12.59 -5.45 4.32
CA SER A 54 -13.25 -4.83 3.17
C SER A 54 -12.36 -3.78 2.49
N LEU A 55 -12.53 -3.55 1.18
CA LEU A 55 -11.77 -2.55 0.44
C LEU A 55 -11.89 -1.15 1.05
N ARG A 56 -13.10 -0.71 1.41
CA ARG A 56 -13.31 0.60 2.06
C ARG A 56 -12.43 0.75 3.32
N GLN A 57 -12.43 -0.25 4.19
CA GLN A 57 -11.64 -0.19 5.42
C GLN A 57 -10.14 -0.27 5.14
N LEU A 58 -9.71 -1.04 4.13
CA LEU A 58 -8.31 -1.04 3.68
C LEU A 58 -7.86 0.38 3.27
N LEU A 59 -8.64 1.08 2.45
CA LEU A 59 -8.34 2.45 2.01
C LEU A 59 -8.28 3.42 3.20
N LEU A 60 -9.18 3.28 4.18
CA LEU A 60 -9.17 4.09 5.42
C LEU A 60 -7.94 3.83 6.30
N LEU A 61 -7.44 2.59 6.36
CA LEU A 61 -6.18 2.30 7.05
C LEU A 61 -4.99 2.85 6.27
N TRP A 62 -5.01 2.70 4.95
CA TRP A 62 -3.95 3.17 4.06
C TRP A 62 -3.74 4.67 4.17
N GLN A 63 -4.80 5.49 4.04
CA GLN A 63 -4.70 6.96 4.16
C GLN A 63 -4.14 7.43 5.51
N CYS A 64 -4.25 6.64 6.59
CA CYS A 64 -3.68 6.97 7.89
C CYS A 64 -2.20 6.55 8.02
N LEU A 65 -1.78 5.53 7.28
CA LEU A 65 -0.50 4.86 7.45
C LEU A 65 0.50 5.16 6.33
N ASP A 66 0.04 5.38 5.11
CA ASP A 66 0.83 5.54 3.88
C ASP A 66 0.11 6.53 2.94
N ASP A 67 0.71 6.80 1.78
CA ASP A 67 0.12 7.66 0.75
C ASP A 67 -0.91 6.89 -0.09
N LEU A 68 -2.17 7.33 -0.05
CA LEU A 68 -3.27 6.73 -0.81
C LEU A 68 -3.10 6.92 -2.33
N ASN A 69 -2.33 7.94 -2.77
CA ASN A 69 -2.03 8.15 -4.18
C ASN A 69 -1.31 6.95 -4.80
N ARG A 70 -0.53 6.20 -4.03
CA ARG A 70 0.15 4.99 -4.50
C ARG A 70 -0.83 3.90 -4.95
N LEU A 71 -1.94 3.73 -4.23
CA LEU A 71 -3.01 2.82 -4.64
C LEU A 71 -3.80 3.39 -5.82
N PHE A 72 -4.09 4.69 -5.81
CA PHE A 72 -4.80 5.34 -6.90
C PHE A 72 -4.01 5.26 -8.23
N ALA A 73 -2.68 5.35 -8.18
CA ALA A 73 -1.83 5.22 -9.35
C ALA A 73 -1.94 3.84 -10.02
N LEU A 74 -2.34 2.79 -9.30
CA LEU A 74 -2.59 1.46 -9.88
C LEU A 74 -3.75 1.47 -10.89
N THR A 75 -4.63 2.46 -10.84
CA THR A 75 -5.73 2.62 -11.81
C THR A 75 -5.35 3.53 -12.98
N GLN A 76 -4.11 4.02 -13.03
CA GLN A 76 -3.61 4.95 -14.05
C GLN A 76 -2.40 4.35 -14.77
N PRO A 77 -2.58 3.32 -15.61
CA PRO A 77 -1.48 2.61 -16.25
C PRO A 77 -0.61 3.53 -17.14
N GLU A 78 -1.21 4.56 -17.74
CA GLU A 78 -0.51 5.45 -18.68
C GLU A 78 0.56 6.32 -18.02
N LYS A 79 0.44 6.62 -16.72
CA LYS A 79 1.47 7.39 -15.98
C LYS A 79 2.71 6.56 -15.62
N TYR A 80 2.63 5.23 -15.62
CA TYR A 80 3.78 4.38 -15.33
C TYR A 80 4.68 4.14 -16.54
N THR A 81 4.13 4.22 -17.76
CA THR A 81 4.91 4.19 -19.02
C THR A 81 5.78 5.43 -19.22
N ASP A 82 5.40 6.57 -18.63
CA ASP A 82 6.03 7.88 -18.88
C ASP A 82 7.04 8.33 -17.83
N LEU A 83 7.09 7.69 -16.65
CA LEU A 83 7.97 8.12 -15.55
C LEU A 83 9.38 7.51 -15.59
N ASN A 84 9.64 6.50 -16.41
CA ASN A 84 10.94 5.79 -16.44
C ASN A 84 11.50 5.55 -17.85
N ILE A 85 10.90 6.14 -18.88
CA ILE A 85 11.46 6.11 -20.24
C ILE A 85 11.80 7.56 -20.59
N PRO A 86 13.09 7.94 -20.56
CA PRO A 86 13.49 9.25 -21.07
C PRO A 86 12.98 9.37 -22.52
N LYS A 87 12.19 10.41 -22.78
CA LYS A 87 11.52 10.58 -24.08
C LYS A 87 12.42 11.29 -25.07
N THR A 88 13.46 11.95 -24.58
CA THR A 88 14.41 12.74 -25.35
C THR A 88 15.85 12.45 -24.91
N ILE A 89 16.81 12.80 -25.77
CA ILE A 89 18.24 12.67 -25.44
C ILE A 89 18.60 13.65 -24.31
N GLU A 90 17.95 14.81 -24.29
CA GLU A 90 18.07 15.83 -23.25
C GLU A 90 17.67 15.30 -21.86
N ASP A 91 16.63 14.46 -21.77
CA ASP A 91 16.20 13.83 -20.50
C ASP A 91 17.25 12.86 -19.91
N VAL A 92 18.18 12.37 -20.74
CA VAL A 92 19.28 11.48 -20.32
C VAL A 92 20.54 12.27 -19.92
N LEU A 93 20.71 13.47 -20.48
CA LEU A 93 21.91 14.30 -20.31
C LEU A 93 21.80 15.31 -19.15
N GLY A 94 20.77 15.20 -18.31
CA GLY A 94 20.51 16.13 -17.20
C GLY A 94 21.65 16.22 -16.17
N ASP A 95 22.31 17.38 -16.19
CA ASP A 95 23.20 18.01 -15.19
C ASP A 95 24.55 17.33 -14.86
N GLU A 96 25.30 16.85 -15.86
CA GLU A 96 26.78 16.72 -15.76
C GLU A 96 27.52 17.45 -16.90
N PHE A 97 27.24 18.75 -17.06
CA PHE A 97 28.20 19.78 -17.52
C PHE A 97 27.90 21.13 -16.86
#